data_AF-B2UGW2-F1
#
_entry.id   AF-B2UGW2-F1
#
_cell.length_a   1.000
_cell.length_b   1.000
_cell.length_c   1.000
_cell.angle_alpha   90.00
_cell.angle_beta   90.00
_cell.angle_gamma   90.00
#
_symmetry.space_group_name_H-M   'P 1'
#
loop_
_entity.id
_entity.type
_entity.pdbx_description
1 polymer ?
#
loop_
_entity_poly.entity_id
_entity_poly.type
_entity_poly.pdbx_seq_one_letter_code
_entity_poly.pdbx_strand_id
1 'polypeptide(L)'
;MNRPRPGRIRLQHAYESAACQVFGDEHFGLQQQAGTGQRCRAQAMAVVGAIPTGFAREQDRKIVVIGASGTLGRAVVAELEQGGAHEIIRVGRTQGEHQVDITNADSVAALFDKVGRVDAIVSTAGNLFFGPLTKMTAADFTVGLQDKLLGQVRLALVGQHYLNDGGSITLTTGIVGQEPVAQGANASAVNAGVEGFVRAAACELPRGIRMNAVSPTVLTESMEAYGAFFPGF
;
A
#
# COMPACT_ATOMS: atom_id res chain seq x y z
N MET A 1 2.70 34.90 17.42
CA MET A 1 3.02 34.09 16.24
C MET A 1 2.94 32.62 16.62
N ASN A 2 1.79 32.00 16.37
CA ASN A 2 1.48 30.63 16.76
C ASN A 2 1.66 29.75 15.51
N ARG A 3 2.75 28.97 15.42
CA ARG A 3 2.88 27.98 14.33
C ARG A 3 1.95 26.81 14.66
N PRO A 4 1.18 26.27 13.68
CA PRO A 4 0.41 25.07 13.91
C PRO A 4 1.37 23.90 14.20
N ARG A 5 1.08 23.13 15.27
CA ARG A 5 1.80 21.87 15.54
C ARG A 5 1.37 20.86 14.47
N PRO A 6 2.29 20.04 13.92
CA PRO A 6 1.91 18.95 13.02
C PRO A 6 0.92 18.03 13.75
N GLY A 7 -0.23 17.83 13.13
CA GLY A 7 -1.36 17.13 13.74
C GLY A 7 -1.06 15.63 13.85
N ARG A 8 -1.12 15.09 15.07
CA ARG A 8 -1.25 13.66 15.29
C ARG A 8 -2.53 13.18 14.61
N ILE A 9 -2.41 12.36 13.58
CA ILE A 9 -3.56 11.67 12.99
C ILE A 9 -3.99 10.61 14.00
N ARG A 10 -5.24 10.68 14.49
CA ARG A 10 -5.81 9.59 15.29
C ARG A 10 -6.00 8.37 14.39
N LEU A 11 -5.59 7.20 14.89
CA LEU A 11 -5.63 5.88 14.24
C LEU A 11 -6.84 5.69 13.32
N GLN A 12 -8.05 5.95 13.82
CA GLN A 12 -9.31 5.76 13.09
C GLN A 12 -9.38 6.52 11.75
N HIS A 13 -8.83 7.73 11.67
CA HIS A 13 -8.83 8.53 10.45
C HIS A 13 -7.84 8.05 9.39
N ALA A 14 -6.72 7.43 9.79
CA ALA A 14 -5.77 6.86 8.84
C ALA A 14 -6.34 5.58 8.20
N TYR A 15 -7.19 4.85 8.93
CA TYR A 15 -7.72 3.57 8.49
C TYR A 15 -9.04 3.67 7.71
N GLU A 16 -9.94 4.58 8.06
CA GLU A 16 -11.11 4.91 7.23
C GLU A 16 -10.67 5.36 5.82
N SER A 17 -9.52 6.03 5.71
CA SER A 17 -8.92 6.42 4.44
C SER A 17 -8.40 5.23 3.63
N ALA A 18 -7.93 4.17 4.29
CA ALA A 18 -7.45 2.96 3.63
C ALA A 18 -8.61 2.15 3.03
N ALA A 19 -9.72 2.02 3.76
CA ALA A 19 -10.94 1.39 3.22
C ALA A 19 -11.47 2.14 1.98
N CYS A 20 -11.52 3.48 2.04
CA CYS A 20 -11.90 4.32 0.90
C CYS A 20 -10.95 4.17 -0.31
N GLN A 21 -9.65 3.99 -0.08
CA GLN A 21 -8.67 3.78 -1.16
C GLN A 21 -8.72 2.36 -1.75
N VAL A 22 -9.00 1.35 -0.92
CA VAL A 22 -9.21 -0.03 -1.35
C VAL A 22 -10.46 -0.11 -2.24
N PHE A 23 -11.55 0.57 -1.89
CA PHE A 23 -12.84 0.42 -2.57
C PHE A 23 -13.19 1.51 -3.61
N GLY A 24 -12.63 2.72 -3.48
CA GLY A 24 -12.85 3.82 -4.41
C GLY A 24 -14.22 4.48 -4.24
N ASP A 25 -14.30 5.80 -4.40
CA ASP A 25 -15.55 6.57 -4.35
C ASP A 25 -16.15 6.67 -5.77
N GLU A 26 -17.40 6.20 -5.97
CA GLU A 26 -18.08 6.26 -7.28
C GLU A 26 -18.32 7.70 -7.76
N HIS A 27 -18.24 8.69 -6.87
CA HIS A 27 -18.42 10.11 -7.21
C HIS A 27 -17.19 10.80 -7.81
N PHE A 28 -16.03 10.13 -7.91
CA PHE A 28 -14.84 10.67 -8.57
C PHE A 28 -14.61 10.07 -9.97
N GLY A 29 -15.69 9.73 -10.67
CA GLY A 29 -15.67 9.31 -12.07
C GLY A 29 -15.54 10.50 -13.03
N LEU A 30 -14.32 11.03 -13.21
CA LEU A 30 -14.02 11.90 -14.37
C LEU A 30 -12.98 11.24 -15.28
N GLN A 31 -13.51 10.49 -16.23
CA GLN A 31 -12.93 10.09 -17.52
C GLN A 31 -11.47 9.59 -17.49
N GLN A 32 -11.29 8.31 -17.14
CA GLN A 32 -10.21 7.51 -17.71
C GLN A 32 -10.54 7.21 -19.18
N GLN A 33 -10.14 8.10 -20.10
CA GLN A 33 -10.04 7.73 -21.52
C GLN A 33 -8.59 7.36 -21.81
N ALA A 34 -8.33 6.06 -21.94
CA ALA A 34 -7.05 5.54 -22.37
C ALA A 34 -6.95 5.64 -23.90
N GLY A 35 -6.18 6.61 -24.39
CA GLY A 35 -5.70 6.69 -25.77
C GLY A 35 -4.18 6.65 -25.79
N THR A 36 -3.60 5.88 -26.71
CA THR A 36 -2.15 5.80 -26.93
C THR A 36 -1.58 7.21 -27.17
N GLY A 37 -0.79 7.71 -26.22
CA GLY A 37 -0.11 9.01 -26.31
C GLY A 37 -0.62 10.13 -25.40
N GLN A 38 -1.65 9.91 -24.56
CA GLN A 38 -2.12 10.92 -23.60
C GLN A 38 -1.46 10.78 -22.23
N ARG A 39 -1.03 11.91 -21.64
CA ARG A 39 -0.58 11.96 -20.24
C ARG A 39 -1.75 11.57 -19.36
N CYS A 40 -1.66 10.40 -18.77
CA CYS A 40 -2.61 9.96 -17.77
C CYS A 40 -2.59 10.92 -16.58
N ARG A 41 -3.74 11.50 -16.25
CA ARG A 41 -3.93 12.28 -15.03
C ARG A 41 -4.11 11.33 -13.84
N ALA A 42 -3.13 10.44 -13.60
CA ALA A 42 -3.09 9.69 -12.36
C ALA A 42 -2.85 10.70 -11.23
N GLN A 43 -3.91 11.11 -10.54
CA GLN A 43 -3.77 11.77 -9.27
C GLN A 43 -3.25 10.71 -8.30
N ALA A 44 -1.92 10.63 -8.15
CA ALA A 44 -1.36 10.15 -6.90
C ALA A 44 -1.81 11.13 -5.82
N MET A 45 -2.93 10.81 -5.16
CA MET A 45 -3.35 11.55 -4.00
C MET A 45 -2.43 11.13 -2.85
N ALA A 46 -1.34 11.87 -2.69
CA ALA A 46 -0.70 12.04 -1.40
C ALA A 46 -1.59 12.95 -0.55
N VAL A 47 -1.58 12.71 0.76
CA VAL A 47 -2.18 13.48 1.85
C VAL A 47 -3.53 12.99 2.36
N VAL A 48 -3.47 12.56 3.63
CA VAL A 48 -4.55 12.44 4.61
C VAL A 48 -5.31 13.76 4.68
N GLY A 49 -6.50 13.82 4.08
CA GLY A 49 -7.37 14.99 4.07
C GLY A 49 -8.83 14.59 3.90
N ALA A 50 -9.63 14.88 4.94
CA ALA A 50 -11.09 14.80 5.07
C ALA A 50 -11.86 13.86 4.11
N ILE A 51 -12.36 12.75 4.68
CA ILE A 51 -13.26 11.79 4.04
C ILE A 51 -14.71 12.32 4.09
N PRO A 52 -15.48 12.31 2.98
CA PRO A 52 -16.92 12.50 3.03
C PRO A 52 -17.58 11.27 3.68
N THR A 53 -18.31 11.48 4.76
CA THR A 53 -19.10 10.42 5.42
C THR A 53 -20.34 10.09 4.58
N GLY A 54 -20.27 9.04 3.78
CA GLY A 54 -21.42 8.54 3.02
C GLY A 54 -21.08 7.42 2.04
N PHE A 55 -20.57 6.28 2.52
CA PHE A 55 -20.40 5.10 1.65
C PHE A 55 -21.72 4.34 1.52
N ALA A 56 -22.15 4.17 0.26
CA ALA A 56 -23.26 3.31 -0.11
C ALA A 56 -22.91 1.83 0.19
N ARG A 57 -23.91 1.07 0.65
CA ARG A 57 -23.83 -0.36 1.03
C ARG A 57 -23.05 -1.18 0.00
N GLU A 58 -21.91 -1.73 0.38
CA GLU A 58 -21.06 -2.47 -0.55
C GLU A 58 -21.08 -3.98 -0.27
N GLN A 59 -21.18 -4.75 -1.35
CA GLN A 59 -21.35 -6.20 -1.37
C GLN A 59 -20.16 -6.92 -0.71
N ASP A 60 -20.40 -8.15 -0.26
CA ASP A 60 -19.33 -9.03 0.23
C ASP A 60 -18.25 -9.18 -0.84
N ARG A 61 -17.00 -8.88 -0.49
CA ARG A 61 -15.84 -8.86 -1.39
C ARG A 61 -14.79 -9.82 -0.89
N LYS A 62 -14.06 -10.44 -1.80
CA LYS A 62 -12.92 -11.30 -1.50
C LYS A 62 -11.62 -10.51 -1.57
N ILE A 63 -10.94 -10.35 -0.43
CA ILE A 63 -9.81 -9.44 -0.26
C ILE A 63 -8.59 -10.21 0.24
N VAL A 64 -7.48 -10.10 -0.48
CA VAL A 64 -6.20 -10.67 -0.05
C VAL A 64 -5.38 -9.60 0.64
N VAL A 65 -5.00 -9.84 1.90
CA VAL A 65 -4.13 -8.94 2.65
C VAL A 65 -2.77 -9.61 2.86
N ILE A 66 -1.76 -9.16 2.12
CA ILE A 66 -0.36 -9.59 2.28
C ILE A 66 0.30 -8.76 3.38
N GLY A 67 0.95 -9.45 4.32
CA GLY A 67 1.48 -8.84 5.54
C GLY A 67 0.44 -8.69 6.65
N ALA A 68 -0.67 -9.45 6.60
CA ALA A 68 -1.80 -9.34 7.52
C ALA A 68 -1.43 -9.49 9.00
N SER A 69 -0.37 -10.22 9.33
CA SER A 69 0.10 -10.38 10.71
C SER A 69 1.00 -9.23 11.20
N GLY A 70 1.44 -8.33 10.32
CA GLY A 70 2.24 -7.16 10.68
C GLY A 70 1.41 -6.07 11.37
N THR A 71 2.07 -5.08 11.98
CA THR A 71 1.40 -4.00 12.70
C THR A 71 0.37 -3.26 11.83
N LEU A 72 0.75 -2.85 10.62
CA LEU A 72 -0.17 -2.22 9.67
C LEU A 72 -1.21 -3.20 9.14
N GLY A 73 -0.80 -4.42 8.79
CA GLY A 73 -1.71 -5.44 8.26
C GLY A 73 -2.85 -5.79 9.21
N ARG A 74 -2.56 -5.91 10.52
CA ARG A 74 -3.61 -6.18 11.53
C ARG A 74 -4.63 -5.07 11.62
N ALA A 75 -4.18 -3.81 11.54
CA ALA A 75 -5.08 -2.67 11.57
C ALA A 75 -5.94 -2.59 10.30
N VAL A 76 -5.35 -2.84 9.13
CA VAL A 76 -6.09 -2.92 7.87
C VAL A 76 -7.15 -4.04 7.93
N VAL A 77 -6.79 -5.23 8.41
CA VAL A 77 -7.74 -6.33 8.57
C VAL A 77 -8.88 -5.94 9.50
N ALA A 78 -8.58 -5.37 10.67
CA ALA A 78 -9.60 -5.00 11.66
C ALA A 78 -10.61 -3.97 11.12
N GLU A 79 -10.19 -3.12 10.19
CA GLU A 79 -11.02 -2.07 9.60
C GLU A 79 -11.85 -2.61 8.43
N LEU A 80 -11.27 -3.51 7.63
CA LEU A 80 -12.02 -4.26 6.63
C LEU A 80 -13.12 -5.13 7.28
N GLU A 81 -12.85 -5.76 8.42
CA GLU A 81 -13.85 -6.54 9.17
C GLU A 81 -14.99 -5.67 9.73
N GLN A 82 -14.74 -4.39 10.02
CA GLN A 82 -15.79 -3.46 10.45
C GLN A 82 -16.62 -2.92 9.27
N GLY A 83 -16.05 -2.87 8.07
CA GLY A 83 -16.68 -2.33 6.87
C GLY A 83 -17.77 -3.19 6.25
N GLY A 84 -17.83 -4.49 6.59
CA GLY A 84 -18.84 -5.42 6.05
C GLY A 84 -18.43 -6.88 6.18
N ALA A 85 -19.23 -7.78 5.61
CA ALA A 85 -18.96 -9.22 5.60
C ALA A 85 -18.03 -9.62 4.44
N HIS A 86 -16.85 -9.01 4.39
CA HIS A 86 -15.83 -9.36 3.39
C HIS A 86 -15.15 -10.70 3.72
N GLU A 87 -14.81 -11.47 2.69
CA GLU A 87 -13.94 -12.65 2.79
C GLU A 87 -12.49 -12.17 2.78
N ILE A 88 -11.87 -12.07 3.96
CA ILE A 88 -10.50 -11.57 4.11
C ILE A 88 -9.53 -12.75 4.20
N ILE A 89 -8.71 -12.91 3.17
CA ILE A 89 -7.65 -13.92 3.10
C ILE A 89 -6.36 -13.31 3.66
N ARG A 90 -5.97 -13.80 4.84
CA ARG A 90 -4.77 -13.31 5.54
C ARG A 90 -3.52 -14.03 5.05
N VAL A 91 -2.61 -13.29 4.41
CA VAL A 91 -1.37 -13.83 3.88
C VAL A 91 -0.17 -13.19 4.59
N GLY A 92 0.81 -14.01 4.96
CA GLY A 92 2.06 -13.52 5.57
C GLY A 92 3.26 -14.35 5.13
N ARG A 93 4.45 -14.00 5.62
CA ARG A 93 5.67 -14.77 5.31
C ARG A 93 5.75 -16.08 6.11
N THR A 94 5.30 -16.05 7.36
CA THR A 94 5.38 -17.18 8.30
C THR A 94 4.07 -17.47 9.02
N GLN A 95 3.07 -16.60 8.89
CA GLN A 95 1.78 -16.68 9.58
C GLN A 95 0.65 -16.31 8.61
N GLY A 96 -0.59 -16.62 8.96
CA GLY A 96 -1.77 -16.42 8.12
C GLY A 96 -2.28 -17.72 7.51
N GLU A 97 -3.37 -17.63 6.76
CA GLU A 97 -3.99 -18.75 6.04
C GLU A 97 -3.12 -19.26 4.90
N HIS A 98 -2.37 -18.35 4.27
CA HIS A 98 -1.37 -18.67 3.26
C HIS A 98 -0.03 -18.01 3.54
N GLN A 99 1.02 -18.62 3.02
CA GLN A 99 2.39 -18.13 3.12
C GLN A 99 2.92 -17.68 1.76
N VAL A 100 3.64 -16.56 1.75
CA VAL A 100 4.31 -16.04 0.55
C VAL A 100 5.64 -15.38 0.88
N ASP A 101 6.64 -15.67 0.06
CA ASP A 101 7.87 -14.89 -0.02
C ASP A 101 7.78 -13.94 -1.22
N ILE A 102 7.54 -12.66 -0.96
CA ILE A 102 7.36 -11.65 -2.00
C ILE A 102 8.66 -11.35 -2.77
N THR A 103 9.82 -11.80 -2.28
CA THR A 103 11.09 -11.67 -3.00
C THR A 103 11.23 -12.72 -4.12
N ASN A 104 10.40 -13.76 -4.10
CA ASN A 104 10.40 -14.86 -5.06
C ASN A 104 9.15 -14.85 -5.95
N ALA A 105 9.34 -14.68 -7.26
CA ALA A 105 8.24 -14.62 -8.23
C ALA A 105 7.40 -15.91 -8.27
N ASP A 106 8.03 -17.08 -8.15
CA ASP A 106 7.33 -18.38 -8.17
C ASP A 106 6.48 -18.56 -6.92
N SER A 107 6.96 -18.05 -5.77
CA SER A 107 6.16 -18.05 -4.54
C SER A 107 4.91 -17.19 -4.66
N VAL A 108 5.00 -16.06 -5.36
CA VAL A 108 3.86 -15.16 -5.59
C VAL A 108 2.86 -15.79 -6.55
N ALA A 109 3.32 -16.41 -7.65
CA ALA A 109 2.46 -17.14 -8.57
C ALA A 109 1.72 -18.28 -7.86
N ALA A 110 2.43 -19.10 -7.09
CA ALA A 110 1.86 -20.21 -6.34
C ALA A 110 0.84 -19.76 -5.27
N LEU A 111 0.96 -18.56 -4.72
CA LEU A 111 -0.05 -17.99 -3.83
C LEU A 111 -1.35 -17.73 -4.59
N PHE A 112 -1.28 -16.98 -5.70
CA PHE A 112 -2.47 -16.58 -6.44
C PHE A 112 -3.15 -17.76 -7.14
N ASP A 113 -2.40 -18.77 -7.58
CA ASP A 113 -2.97 -20.03 -8.08
C ASP A 113 -3.82 -20.75 -7.04
N LYS A 114 -3.42 -20.72 -5.76
CA LYS A 114 -4.17 -21.33 -4.66
C LYS A 114 -5.39 -20.50 -4.25
N VAL A 115 -5.23 -19.18 -4.19
CA VAL A 115 -6.29 -18.26 -3.75
C VAL A 115 -7.39 -18.10 -4.81
N GLY A 116 -7.02 -18.16 -6.10
CA GLY A 116 -7.92 -17.93 -7.22
C GLY A 116 -8.25 -16.44 -7.42
N ARG A 117 -9.40 -16.15 -8.05
CA ARG A 117 -9.81 -14.76 -8.32
C ARG A 117 -10.27 -14.03 -7.06
N VAL A 118 -10.01 -12.73 -7.01
CA VAL A 118 -10.28 -11.85 -5.87
C VAL A 118 -10.70 -10.45 -6.34
N ASP A 119 -11.33 -9.68 -5.46
CA ASP A 119 -11.81 -8.33 -5.76
C ASP A 119 -10.77 -7.26 -5.38
N ALA A 120 -9.98 -7.51 -4.34
CA ALA A 120 -8.95 -6.59 -3.91
C ALA A 120 -7.69 -7.30 -3.41
N ILE A 121 -6.54 -6.68 -3.66
CA ILE A 121 -5.24 -7.09 -3.16
C ILE A 121 -4.64 -5.92 -2.39
N VAL A 122 -4.30 -6.15 -1.12
CA VAL A 122 -3.66 -5.16 -0.26
C VAL A 122 -2.30 -5.67 0.19
N SER A 123 -1.24 -4.94 -0.13
CA SER A 123 0.11 -5.26 0.34
C SER A 123 0.51 -4.29 1.44
N THR A 124 0.69 -4.84 2.65
CA THR A 124 1.26 -4.15 3.82
C THR A 124 2.67 -4.67 4.15
N ALA A 125 3.22 -5.52 3.28
CA ALA A 125 4.51 -6.14 3.44
C ALA A 125 5.65 -5.27 2.86
N GLY A 126 6.88 -5.68 3.16
CA GLY A 126 8.11 -5.10 2.64
C GLY A 126 9.00 -4.51 3.73
N ASN A 127 10.27 -4.90 3.71
CA ASN A 127 11.29 -4.40 4.64
C ASN A 127 12.14 -3.30 4.01
N LEU A 128 12.62 -2.39 4.84
CA LEU A 128 13.45 -1.25 4.48
C LEU A 128 14.70 -1.22 5.34
N PHE A 129 15.77 -0.61 4.84
CA PHE A 129 16.96 -0.35 5.63
C PHE A 129 16.97 1.09 6.14
N PHE A 130 17.28 1.26 7.42
CA PHE A 130 17.55 2.57 8.03
C PHE A 130 18.97 2.57 8.59
N GLY A 131 19.76 3.56 8.20
CA GLY A 131 21.13 3.71 8.71
C GLY A 131 21.89 4.89 8.10
N PRO A 132 22.99 5.32 8.72
CA PRO A 132 23.78 6.46 8.23
C PRO A 132 24.28 6.22 6.80
N LEU A 133 24.06 7.19 5.92
CA LEU A 133 24.48 7.08 4.51
C LEU A 133 25.98 6.80 4.36
N THR A 134 26.81 7.37 5.25
CA THR A 134 28.27 7.16 5.27
C THR A 134 28.70 5.74 5.59
N LYS A 135 27.82 4.93 6.17
CA LYS A 135 28.07 3.52 6.53
C LYS A 135 27.23 2.54 5.71
N MET A 136 26.34 3.04 4.86
CA MET A 136 25.41 2.23 4.09
C MET A 136 26.15 1.53 2.95
N THR A 137 25.98 0.22 2.85
CA THR A 137 26.54 -0.58 1.76
C THR A 137 25.51 -0.79 0.66
N ALA A 138 25.97 -1.23 -0.52
CA ALA A 138 25.08 -1.64 -1.60
C ALA A 138 24.19 -2.83 -1.19
N ALA A 139 24.69 -3.73 -0.33
CA ALA A 139 23.93 -4.86 0.20
C ALA A 139 22.78 -4.38 1.09
N ASP A 140 23.04 -3.41 1.98
CA ASP A 140 22.00 -2.80 2.82
C ASP A 140 20.92 -2.15 1.96
N PHE A 141 21.33 -1.42 0.91
CA PHE A 141 20.38 -0.77 0.01
C PHE A 141 19.55 -1.78 -0.80
N THR A 142 20.14 -2.92 -1.15
CA THR A 142 19.48 -3.99 -1.91
C THR A 142 18.33 -4.62 -1.14
N VAL A 143 18.35 -4.62 0.21
CA VAL A 143 17.24 -5.13 1.03
C VAL A 143 15.93 -4.44 0.68
N GLY A 144 15.91 -3.10 0.72
CA GLY A 144 14.70 -2.33 0.40
C GLY A 144 14.28 -2.46 -1.07
N LEU A 145 15.25 -2.62 -1.99
CA LEU A 145 14.97 -2.83 -3.41
C LEU A 145 14.28 -4.19 -3.65
N GLN A 146 14.78 -5.27 -3.06
CA GLN A 146 14.25 -6.62 -3.34
C GLN A 146 12.95 -6.90 -2.60
N ASP A 147 12.86 -6.47 -1.34
CA ASP A 147 11.74 -6.80 -0.45
C ASP A 147 10.59 -5.78 -0.63
N LYS A 148 10.83 -4.49 -0.36
CA LYS A 148 9.77 -3.48 -0.38
C LYS A 148 9.40 -2.97 -1.77
N LEU A 149 10.36 -2.65 -2.62
CA LEU A 149 10.08 -2.17 -3.98
C LEU A 149 9.65 -3.33 -4.88
N LEU A 150 10.60 -4.21 -5.23
CA LEU A 150 10.35 -5.26 -6.21
C LEU A 150 9.38 -6.31 -5.68
N GLY A 151 9.34 -6.58 -4.37
CA GLY A 151 8.36 -7.51 -3.82
C GLY A 151 6.91 -7.04 -4.04
N GLN A 152 6.64 -5.75 -3.82
CA GLN A 152 5.31 -5.19 -4.11
C GLN A 152 5.01 -5.08 -5.60
N VAL A 153 6.01 -4.75 -6.42
CA VAL A 153 5.86 -4.75 -7.89
C VAL A 153 5.54 -6.17 -8.40
N ARG A 154 6.22 -7.21 -7.90
CA ARG A 154 5.93 -8.61 -8.26
C ARG A 154 4.50 -9.01 -7.89
N LEU A 155 4.05 -8.64 -6.69
CA LEU A 155 2.66 -8.84 -6.27
C LEU A 155 1.68 -8.18 -7.23
N ALA A 156 1.94 -6.93 -7.64
CA ALA A 156 1.06 -6.22 -8.55
C ALA A 156 1.05 -6.85 -9.96
N LEU A 157 2.23 -7.19 -10.50
CA LEU A 157 2.38 -7.76 -11.84
C LEU A 157 1.69 -9.12 -11.96
N VAL A 158 1.81 -9.98 -10.96
CA VAL A 158 1.13 -11.29 -10.94
C VAL A 158 -0.34 -11.13 -10.56
N GLY A 159 -0.61 -10.42 -9.47
CA GLY A 159 -1.93 -10.30 -8.87
C GLY A 159 -2.98 -9.64 -9.77
N GLN A 160 -2.59 -8.72 -10.66
CA GLN A 160 -3.54 -8.09 -11.59
C GLN A 160 -4.30 -9.08 -12.49
N HIS A 161 -3.72 -10.26 -12.74
CA HIS A 161 -4.34 -11.29 -13.58
C HIS A 161 -5.42 -12.07 -12.82
N TYR A 162 -5.40 -12.03 -11.48
CA TYR A 162 -6.36 -12.70 -10.60
C TYR A 162 -7.45 -11.75 -10.11
N LEU A 163 -7.38 -10.46 -10.44
CA LEU A 163 -8.43 -9.51 -10.10
C LEU A 163 -9.68 -9.70 -10.96
N ASN A 164 -10.84 -9.67 -10.31
CA ASN A 164 -12.14 -9.48 -10.95
C ASN A 164 -12.21 -8.10 -11.64
N ASP A 165 -13.19 -7.93 -12.54
CA ASP A 165 -13.42 -6.65 -13.20
C ASP A 165 -13.83 -5.60 -12.16
N GLY A 166 -13.30 -4.39 -12.27
CA GLY A 166 -13.47 -3.34 -11.25
C GLY A 166 -12.64 -3.55 -9.97
N GLY A 167 -11.80 -4.59 -9.90
CA GLY A 167 -10.99 -4.89 -8.72
C GLY A 167 -9.88 -3.86 -8.46
N SER A 168 -9.20 -4.00 -7.31
CA SER A 168 -8.17 -3.03 -6.90
C SER A 168 -6.89 -3.65 -6.36
N ILE A 169 -5.76 -2.98 -6.59
CA ILE A 169 -4.47 -3.26 -5.94
C ILE A 169 -4.07 -2.06 -5.11
N THR A 170 -3.77 -2.27 -3.83
CA THR A 170 -3.32 -1.22 -2.92
C THR A 170 -1.96 -1.59 -2.35
N LEU A 171 -0.95 -0.78 -2.67
CA LEU A 171 0.43 -0.96 -2.20
C LEU A 171 0.76 0.00 -1.05
N THR A 172 1.64 -0.42 -0.16
CA THR A 172 2.05 0.41 0.99
C THR A 172 3.40 1.06 0.73
N THR A 173 3.46 2.38 0.91
CA THR A 173 4.67 3.20 0.83
C THR A 173 4.99 3.78 2.21
N GLY A 174 5.23 5.09 2.32
CA GLY A 174 5.44 5.76 3.59
C GLY A 174 5.94 7.19 3.40
N ILE A 175 5.60 8.06 4.35
CA ILE A 175 5.80 9.52 4.26
C ILE A 175 7.23 9.94 3.88
N VAL A 176 8.23 9.13 4.24
CA VAL A 176 9.65 9.35 3.89
C VAL A 176 9.94 9.39 2.39
N GLY A 177 9.04 8.90 1.52
CA GLY A 177 9.14 9.06 0.07
C GLY A 177 9.01 10.52 -0.37
N GLN A 178 8.21 11.31 0.36
CA GLN A 178 7.94 12.72 0.09
C GLN A 178 8.65 13.66 1.07
N GLU A 179 8.81 13.24 2.32
CA GLU A 179 9.48 13.98 3.40
C GLU A 179 10.68 13.18 3.93
N PRO A 180 11.84 13.20 3.25
CA PRO A 180 13.00 12.42 3.63
C PRO A 180 13.53 12.76 5.02
N VAL A 181 13.98 11.74 5.74
CA VAL A 181 14.62 11.88 7.06
C VAL A 181 16.06 11.40 7.04
N ALA A 182 16.88 11.88 7.97
CA ALA A 182 18.23 11.37 8.15
C ALA A 182 18.21 9.85 8.38
N GLN A 183 19.17 9.13 7.80
CA GLN A 183 19.25 7.67 7.81
C GLN A 183 18.16 6.93 7.00
N GLY A 184 17.20 7.66 6.42
CA GLY A 184 16.09 7.11 5.63
C GLY A 184 16.35 7.02 4.12
N ALA A 185 17.59 7.17 3.65
CA ALA A 185 17.87 7.29 2.21
C ALA A 185 17.35 6.09 1.38
N ASN A 186 17.49 4.87 1.91
CA ASN A 186 16.93 3.66 1.28
C ASN A 186 15.39 3.70 1.27
N ALA A 187 14.78 3.99 2.42
CA ALA A 187 13.33 4.10 2.56
C ALA A 187 12.71 5.15 1.63
N SER A 188 13.31 6.33 1.53
CA SER A 188 12.87 7.41 0.64
C SER A 188 12.91 6.99 -0.82
N ALA A 189 14.05 6.44 -1.29
CA ALA A 189 14.21 6.03 -2.68
C ALA A 189 13.24 4.90 -3.06
N VAL A 190 13.10 3.90 -2.18
CA VAL A 190 12.22 2.75 -2.39
C VAL A 190 10.75 3.16 -2.42
N ASN A 191 10.29 3.97 -1.45
CA ASN A 191 8.90 4.41 -1.40
C ASN A 191 8.55 5.29 -2.62
N ALA A 192 9.43 6.23 -2.99
CA ALA A 192 9.24 7.03 -4.20
C ALA A 192 9.19 6.16 -5.48
N GLY A 193 9.97 5.09 -5.53
CA GLY A 193 9.93 4.10 -6.62
C GLY A 193 8.59 3.38 -6.73
N VAL A 194 8.04 2.92 -5.60
CA VAL A 194 6.71 2.28 -5.57
C VAL A 194 5.62 3.27 -6.00
N GLU A 195 5.66 4.52 -5.51
CA GLU A 195 4.70 5.55 -5.94
C GLU A 195 4.80 5.86 -7.44
N GLY A 196 6.03 5.93 -7.98
CA GLY A 196 6.27 6.10 -9.40
C GLY A 196 5.67 4.96 -10.22
N PHE A 197 5.89 3.71 -9.78
CA PHE A 197 5.30 2.53 -10.40
C PHE A 197 3.77 2.59 -10.39
N VAL A 198 3.14 2.84 -9.24
CA VAL A 198 1.68 2.92 -9.12
C VAL A 198 1.10 4.00 -10.02
N ARG A 199 1.71 5.20 -10.06
CA ARG A 199 1.26 6.30 -10.94
C ARG A 199 1.22 5.91 -12.40
N ALA A 200 2.23 5.17 -12.88
CA ALA A 200 2.28 4.71 -14.26
C ALA A 200 1.31 3.54 -14.49
N ALA A 201 1.37 2.51 -13.65
CA ALA A 201 0.59 1.29 -13.81
C ALA A 201 -0.92 1.52 -13.75
N ALA A 202 -1.39 2.45 -12.90
CA ALA A 202 -2.81 2.81 -12.80
C ALA A 202 -3.42 3.32 -14.12
N CYS A 203 -2.58 3.75 -15.06
CA CYS A 203 -3.00 4.27 -16.36
C CYS A 203 -3.17 3.20 -17.43
N GLU A 204 -2.63 2.01 -17.18
CA GLU A 204 -2.54 0.93 -18.16
C GLU A 204 -3.42 -0.28 -17.78
N LEU A 205 -3.95 -0.30 -16.55
CA LEU A 205 -4.77 -1.41 -16.07
C LEU A 205 -6.12 -1.50 -16.81
N PRO A 206 -6.45 -2.66 -17.39
CA PRO A 206 -7.70 -2.86 -18.12
C PRO A 206 -8.85 -3.21 -17.17
N ARG A 207 -10.06 -3.41 -17.73
CA ARG A 207 -11.24 -3.97 -17.03
C ARG A 207 -11.71 -3.15 -15.81
N GLY A 208 -11.45 -1.85 -15.82
CA GLY A 208 -11.78 -0.96 -14.70
C GLY A 208 -10.98 -1.24 -13.42
N ILE A 209 -9.86 -1.97 -13.53
CA ILE A 209 -9.01 -2.25 -12.37
C ILE A 209 -8.27 -0.98 -11.95
N ARG A 210 -8.19 -0.78 -10.63
CA ARG A 210 -7.50 0.36 -10.02
C ARG A 210 -6.21 -0.08 -9.34
N MET A 211 -5.21 0.81 -9.31
CA MET A 211 -4.02 0.64 -8.49
C MET A 211 -3.74 1.91 -7.69
N ASN A 212 -3.52 1.75 -6.39
CA ASN A 212 -3.33 2.85 -5.45
C ASN A 212 -2.09 2.60 -4.57
N ALA A 213 -1.55 3.68 -4.03
CA ALA A 213 -0.47 3.66 -3.04
C ALA A 213 -0.96 4.39 -1.79
N VAL A 214 -0.78 3.77 -0.62
CA VAL A 214 -1.04 4.40 0.68
C VAL A 214 0.29 4.80 1.29
N SER A 215 0.43 6.06 1.68
CA SER A 215 1.63 6.59 2.32
C SER A 215 1.34 6.94 3.79
N PRO A 216 1.45 5.97 4.72
CA PRO A 216 1.26 6.25 6.13
C PRO A 216 2.37 7.15 6.68
N THR A 217 2.02 7.97 7.68
CA THR A 217 2.98 8.58 8.60
C THR A 217 3.47 7.53 9.61
N VAL A 218 4.36 7.89 10.53
CA VAL A 218 4.80 6.96 11.58
C VAL A 218 3.60 6.47 12.37
N LEU A 219 3.41 5.15 12.41
CA LEU A 219 2.35 4.54 13.20
C LEU A 219 2.73 4.60 14.68
N THR A 220 1.76 4.87 15.54
CA THR A 220 1.96 4.96 17.00
C THR A 220 2.63 3.69 17.55
N GLU A 221 2.22 2.54 17.04
CA GLU A 221 2.70 1.20 17.40
C GLU A 221 4.09 0.89 16.83
N SER A 222 4.57 1.70 15.89
CA SER A 222 5.91 1.61 15.30
C SER A 222 6.86 2.68 15.86
N MET A 223 6.41 3.51 16.81
CA MET A 223 7.22 4.57 17.43
C MET A 223 8.39 4.02 18.23
N GLU A 224 8.26 2.85 18.85
CA GLU A 224 9.36 2.22 19.59
C GLU A 224 10.52 1.82 18.65
N ALA A 225 10.19 1.27 17.47
CA ALA A 225 11.18 0.82 16.50
C ALA A 225 11.73 1.96 15.62
N TYR A 226 10.90 2.93 15.25
CA TYR A 226 11.24 3.93 14.24
C TYR A 226 11.17 5.38 14.73
N GLY A 227 10.60 5.67 15.90
CA GLY A 227 10.34 7.03 16.37
C GLY A 227 11.59 7.91 16.46
N ALA A 228 12.75 7.31 16.75
CA ALA A 228 14.04 8.02 16.77
C ALA A 228 14.44 8.63 15.40
N PHE A 229 13.94 8.08 14.28
CA PHE A 229 14.21 8.58 12.93
C PHE A 229 13.28 9.71 12.50
N PHE A 230 12.19 9.96 13.24
CA PHE A 230 11.15 10.92 12.86
C PHE A 230 10.91 12.00 13.94
N PRO A 231 11.93 12.81 14.29
CA PRO A 231 11.75 13.89 15.25
C PRO A 231 10.76 14.94 14.70
N GLY A 232 9.59 15.08 15.34
CA GLY A 232 8.60 16.11 15.01
C GLY A 232 7.39 15.65 14.20
N PHE A 233 7.28 14.34 13.90
CA PHE A 233 6.04 13.72 13.41
C PHE A 233 5.15 13.22 14.58
#